data_AF-U6N6S4-F1
#
_entry.id   AF-U6N6S4-F1
#
_cell.length_a   1.000
_cell.length_b   1.000
_cell.length_c   1.000
_cell.angle_alpha   90.00
_cell.angle_beta   90.00
_cell.angle_gamma   90.00
#
_symmetry.space_group_name_H-M   'P 1'
#
loop_
_entity.id
_entity.type
_entity.pdbx_description
1 polymer ?
#
loop_
_entity_poly.entity_id
_entity_poly.type
_entity_poly.pdbx_seq_one_letter_code
_entity_poly.pdbx_strand_id
1 'polypeptide(L)' 'MALFRRFIEPGRLCVVQYGPDEGKLCIVVDIIDGNRILVDGAGVTG' A
#
# COMPACT_ATOMS: atom_id res chain seq x y z
N MET A 1 15.26 16.90 -11.50
CA MET A 1 15.21 15.64 -10.74
C MET A 1 14.08 15.77 -9.73
N ALA A 2 12.99 14.99 -9.83
CA ALA A 2 11.89 15.13 -8.87
C ALA A 2 12.33 14.58 -7.49
N LEU A 3 12.16 15.40 -6.45
CA LEU A 3 12.55 15.11 -5.06
C LEU A 3 11.73 13.97 -4.44
N PHE A 4 10.46 13.82 -4.87
CA PHE A 4 9.56 12.74 -4.44
C PHE A 4 9.17 11.85 -5.61
N ARG A 5 9.22 10.52 -5.40
CA ARG A 5 8.91 9.50 -6.41
C ARG A 5 7.87 8.48 -5.94
N ARG A 6 7.46 8.54 -4.67
CA ARG A 6 6.59 7.54 -4.05
C ARG A 6 5.35 8.18 -3.45
N PHE A 7 4.50 8.69 -4.33
CA PHE A 7 3.20 9.24 -3.95
C PHE A 7 2.22 8.11 -3.64
N ILE A 8 1.35 8.34 -2.66
CA ILE A 8 0.24 7.43 -2.39
C ILE A 8 -0.89 7.80 -3.34
N GLU A 9 -1.33 6.80 -4.11
CA GLU A 9 -2.40 6.93 -5.10
C GLU A 9 -3.08 5.57 -5.29
N PRO A 10 -4.38 5.54 -5.64
CA PRO A 10 -5.07 4.31 -6.01
C PRO A 10 -4.32 3.54 -7.12
N GLY A 11 -4.23 2.22 -6.99
CA GLY A 11 -3.49 1.36 -7.90
C GLY A 11 -2.01 1.21 -7.57
N ARG A 12 -1.51 1.88 -6.52
CA ARG A 12 -0.14 1.70 -6.06
C ARG A 12 0.07 0.37 -5.34
N LEU A 13 1.10 -0.37 -5.75
CA LEU A 13 1.52 -1.59 -5.08
C LEU A 13 2.44 -1.27 -3.89
N CYS A 14 2.15 -1.91 -2.76
CA CYS A 14 2.86 -1.77 -1.50
C CYS A 14 3.16 -3.16 -0.90
N VAL A 15 4.17 -3.22 -0.02
CA VAL A 15 4.48 -4.40 0.80
C VAL A 15 4.10 -4.08 2.23
N VAL A 16 3.42 -5.01 2.90
CA VAL A 16 3.10 -4.88 4.33
C VAL A 16 4.35 -5.16 5.15
N GLN A 17 4.80 -4.18 5.93
CA GLN A 17 6.07 -4.26 6.68
C GLN A 17 5.92 -4.83 8.10
N TYR A 18 4.71 -4.93 8.63
CA TYR A 18 4.47 -5.47 9.97
C TYR A 18 3.03 -5.99 10.11
N GLY A 19 2.82 -6.92 11.03
CA GLY A 19 1.51 -7.45 11.39
C GLY A 19 1.22 -8.83 10.78
N PRO A 20 -0.04 -9.30 10.84
CA PRO A 20 -0.42 -10.65 10.40
C PRO A 20 -0.12 -10.97 8.93
N ASP A 21 -0.07 -9.94 8.09
CA ASP A 21 0.17 -10.04 6.65
C ASP A 21 1.56 -9.54 6.23
N GLU A 22 2.53 -9.52 7.15
CA GLU A 22 3.90 -9.10 6.86
C GLU A 22 4.50 -9.85 5.67
N GLY A 23 5.18 -9.10 4.78
CA GLY A 23 5.81 -9.62 3.57
C GLY A 23 4.87 -9.80 2.38
N LYS A 24 3.55 -9.70 2.58
CA LYS A 24 2.58 -9.81 1.50
C LYS A 24 2.43 -8.50 0.73
N LEU A 25 2.01 -8.62 -0.53
CA LEU A 25 1.75 -7.49 -1.41
C LEU A 25 0.30 -7.04 -1.28
N CYS A 26 0.08 -5.73 -1.32
CA CYS A 26 -1.24 -5.13 -1.34
C CYS A 26 -1.29 -3.93 -2.28
N ILE A 27 -2.50 -3.58 -2.71
CA ILE A 27 -2.76 -2.44 -3.59
C ILE A 27 -3.57 -1.40 -2.83
N VAL A 28 -3.20 -0.12 -2.98
CA VAL A 28 -3.99 1.00 -2.47
C VAL A 28 -5.27 1.13 -3.29
N VAL A 29 -6.43 1.06 -2.64
CA VAL A 29 -7.74 1.22 -3.28
C VAL A 29 -8.22 2.65 -3.17
N ASP A 30 -8.13 3.22 -1.96
CA ASP A 30 -8.59 4.58 -1.68
C ASP A 30 -7.80 5.20 -0.50
N ILE A 31 -7.85 6.53 -0.39
CA ILE A 31 -7.19 7.30 0.65
C ILE A 31 -8.24 7.79 1.64
N ILE A 32 -8.11 7.38 2.91
CA ILE A 32 -9.03 7.79 3.96
C ILE A 32 -8.59 9.16 4.50
N ASP A 33 -7.32 9.27 4.89
CA ASP A 33 -6.71 10.48 5.42
C ASP A 33 -5.19 10.51 5.14
N GLY A 34 -4.48 11.53 5.63
CA GLY A 34 -3.04 11.68 5.38
C GLY A 34 -2.13 10.61 6.01
N ASN A 35 -2.66 9.79 6.91
CA ASN A 35 -1.93 8.74 7.63
C ASN A 35 -2.49 7.33 7.36
N ARG A 36 -3.67 7.22 6.75
CA ARG A 36 -4.40 5.95 6.59
C ARG A 36 -4.94 5.80 5.18
N ILE A 37 -4.82 4.58 4.68
CA ILE A 37 -5.28 4.18 3.36
C ILE A 37 -6.07 2.88 3.45
N LEU A 38 -7.01 2.72 2.54
CA LEU A 38 -7.69 1.45 2.30
C LEU A 38 -6.81 0.63 1.34
N VAL A 39 -6.49 -0.59 1.77
CA VAL A 39 -5.69 -1.54 0.98
C VAL A 39 -6.46 -2.84 0.77
N ASP A 40 -6.27 -3.45 -0.39
CA ASP A 40 -6.82 -4.76 -0.72
C ASP A 40 -5.74 -5.64 -1.39
N GLY A 41 -6.00 -6.94 -1.48
CA GLY A 41 -5.10 -7.89 -2.15
C GLY A 41 -4.03 -8.51 -1.25
N ALA A 42 -3.99 -8.21 0.05
CA ALA A 42 -3.06 -8.83 1.00
C ALA A 42 -3.21 -10.38 1.11
N GLY A 43 -4.19 -10.99 0.45
CA GLY A 43 -4.37 -12.44 0.37
C GLY A 43 -3.86 -13.09 -0.92
N VAL A 44 -3.48 -12.32 -1.96
CA VAL A 44 -3.14 -12.90 -3.28
C VAL A 44 -1.68 -13.29 -3.41
N THR A 45 -0.81 -12.88 -2.50
CA THR A 45 0.62 -13.24 -2.55
C THR A 45 1.16 -13.49 -1.14
N GLY A 46 1.65 -14.71 -0.96
CA GLY A 46 2.28 -15.28 0.24
C GLY A 46 2.82 -16.66 -0.15
#